data_AF-A0A7L4KH29-F1
#
_entry.id   AF-A0A7L4KH29-F1
#
_cell.length_a   1.000
_cell.length_b   1.000
_cell.length_c   1.000
_cell.angle_alpha   90.00
_cell.angle_beta   90.00
_cell.angle_gamma   90.00
#
_symmetry.space_group_name_H-M   'P 1'
#
loop_
_entity.id
_entity.type
_entity.pdbx_description
1 polymer ?
#
loop_
_entity_poly.entity_id
_entity_poly.type
_entity_poly.pdbx_seq_one_letter_code
_entity_poly.pdbx_strand_id
1 'polypeptide(L)'
;VRGVFYGWNPTHGHLLPGPPSYLPVEDINHSDCWLHVRLYYCDVLVKEVTTRTAEGCRITSRAVPADSEHLYGPSCMEQIEFPSPRVLSGSGRVAGMTDVLERLLPHLERGVLLWVAPEGVFMKRQCLGRVYWNGPLAPHRDWPNKLEREKTYKLLDTQQFLHQLRGYLSHGQPTPQYQIHLCFGEEFPTSSGHHFQKLIMAHVEPVFARELFHHAQRMGPTLLRDASQPCAPGASSHITRVLKQLCQP
;
A
#
# COMPACT_ATOMS: atom_id res chain seq x y z
N VAL A 1 19.65 -17.52 -9.87
CA VAL A 1 20.40 -16.49 -10.63
C VAL A 1 20.08 -15.15 -9.99
N ARG A 2 21.08 -14.48 -9.39
CA ARG A 2 20.93 -13.16 -8.75
C ARG A 2 20.81 -12.08 -9.83
N GLY A 3 19.72 -11.31 -9.83
CA GLY A 3 19.52 -10.19 -10.76
C GLY A 3 20.03 -8.90 -10.15
N VAL A 4 21.15 -8.39 -10.67
CA VAL A 4 21.70 -7.06 -10.41
C VAL A 4 21.02 -6.09 -11.39
N PHE A 5 20.44 -4.99 -10.89
CA PHE A 5 19.92 -3.92 -11.75
C PHE A 5 21.02 -2.91 -12.05
N TYR A 6 21.11 -2.55 -13.34
CA TYR A 6 22.14 -1.71 -13.96
C TYR A 6 22.27 -0.33 -13.31
N GLY A 7 23.51 0.02 -12.97
CA GLY A 7 23.94 1.40 -12.81
C GLY A 7 24.13 2.06 -14.18
N TRP A 8 23.66 3.29 -14.31
CA TRP A 8 24.02 4.21 -15.39
C TRP A 8 24.82 5.37 -14.79
N ASN A 9 26.09 5.46 -15.17
CA ASN A 9 26.94 6.67 -15.26
C ASN A 9 28.37 6.25 -15.66
N PRO A 10 29.26 7.13 -16.16
CA PRO A 10 29.25 8.62 -16.17
C PRO A 10 29.54 9.21 -17.59
N THR A 11 29.44 10.53 -17.84
CA THR A 11 30.56 11.48 -17.71
C THR A 11 30.13 12.97 -17.68
N HIS A 12 30.72 13.69 -16.71
CA HIS A 12 31.15 15.11 -16.71
C HIS A 12 30.12 16.24 -16.52
N GLY A 13 30.28 16.98 -15.42
CA GLY A 13 29.70 18.32 -15.22
C GLY A 13 29.62 18.80 -13.77
N HIS A 14 30.75 19.28 -13.24
CA HIS A 14 30.94 20.31 -12.19
C HIS A 14 30.24 20.29 -10.80
N LEU A 15 31.09 20.57 -9.81
CA LEU A 15 30.90 20.77 -8.37
C LEU A 15 29.81 21.77 -7.98
N LEU A 16 28.89 21.35 -7.08
CA LEU A 16 28.19 22.22 -6.12
C LEU A 16 27.97 21.46 -4.79
N PRO A 17 28.09 22.11 -3.62
CA PRO A 17 27.84 21.47 -2.33
C PRO A 17 26.34 21.39 -2.04
N GLY A 18 25.80 20.17 -1.93
CA GLY A 18 24.41 19.91 -1.54
C GLY A 18 24.21 19.78 -0.01
N PRO A 19 22.99 20.04 0.50
CA PRO A 19 22.67 20.20 1.93
C PRO A 19 22.77 18.89 2.75
N PRO A 20 22.80 18.98 4.11
CA PRO A 20 23.22 17.87 4.96
C PRO A 20 22.17 16.76 5.08
N SER A 21 22.68 15.54 5.22
CA SER A 21 22.03 14.32 5.72
C SER A 21 20.91 13.72 4.87
N TYR A 22 21.30 13.13 3.73
CA TYR A 22 20.63 11.92 3.26
C TYR A 22 20.96 10.79 4.25
N LEU A 23 19.94 10.20 4.88
CA LEU A 23 20.12 8.94 5.61
C LEU A 23 20.72 7.91 4.64
N PRO A 24 21.74 7.14 5.02
CA PRO A 24 22.24 6.06 4.19
C PRO A 24 21.09 5.07 3.95
N VAL A 25 20.69 4.90 2.69
CA VAL A 25 19.85 3.79 2.24
C VAL A 25 20.73 2.54 2.25
N GLU A 26 21.06 2.04 3.43
CA GLU A 26 21.78 0.78 3.60
C GLU A 26 20.90 -0.21 4.38
N ASP A 27 20.73 -1.39 3.77
CA ASP A 27 19.85 -2.51 4.13
C ASP A 27 18.36 -2.21 4.18
N ILE A 28 17.72 -2.15 3.00
CA ILE A 28 16.27 -2.35 2.88
C ILE A 28 15.98 -3.75 3.43
N ASN A 29 15.40 -3.82 4.63
CA ASN A 29 14.96 -5.10 5.19
C ASN A 29 13.92 -5.65 4.21
N HIS A 30 13.95 -6.95 3.91
CA HIS A 30 13.04 -7.52 2.89
C HIS A 30 11.55 -7.25 3.20
N SER A 31 11.20 -7.06 4.48
CA SER A 31 9.86 -6.66 4.92
C SER A 31 9.43 -5.26 4.52
N ASP A 32 10.38 -4.38 4.21
CA ASP A 32 10.11 -2.98 3.90
C ASP A 32 9.37 -2.83 2.56
N CYS A 33 9.46 -3.84 1.70
CA CYS A 33 8.77 -3.89 0.42
C CYS A 33 7.40 -4.60 0.47
N TRP A 34 7.00 -5.13 1.63
CA TRP A 34 5.79 -5.95 1.74
C TRP A 34 4.51 -5.11 1.83
N LEU A 35 3.45 -5.67 1.25
CA LEU A 35 2.10 -5.13 1.30
C LEU A 35 1.20 -6.11 2.04
N HIS A 36 0.42 -5.59 2.98
CA HIS A 36 -0.67 -6.33 3.58
C HIS A 36 -1.97 -5.98 2.86
N VAL A 37 -2.62 -6.99 2.28
CA VAL A 37 -3.77 -6.86 1.39
C VAL A 37 -4.96 -7.63 1.94
N ARG A 38 -6.10 -6.96 2.06
CA ARG A 38 -7.39 -7.53 2.44
C ARG A 38 -8.41 -7.27 1.35
N LEU A 39 -9.07 -8.31 0.85
CA LEU A 39 -10.09 -8.23 -0.19
C LEU A 39 -11.47 -8.42 0.44
N TYR A 40 -12.43 -7.60 0.03
CA TYR A 40 -13.79 -7.63 0.55
C TYR A 40 -14.80 -7.74 -0.58
N TYR A 41 -15.87 -8.48 -0.31
CA TYR A 41 -17.11 -8.41 -1.07
C TYR A 41 -18.24 -7.93 -0.19
N CYS A 42 -18.92 -6.84 -0.58
CA CYS A 42 -20.04 -6.31 0.19
C CYS A 42 -19.67 -6.14 1.68
N ASP A 43 -18.51 -5.52 1.92
CA ASP A 43 -17.86 -5.35 3.24
C ASP A 43 -17.52 -6.64 4.01
N VAL A 44 -17.74 -7.83 3.45
CA VAL A 44 -17.32 -9.12 4.01
C VAL A 44 -15.88 -9.41 3.58
N LEU A 45 -14.98 -9.61 4.54
CA LEU A 45 -13.60 -10.03 4.26
C LEU A 45 -13.61 -11.43 3.64
N VAL A 46 -13.07 -11.55 2.43
CA VAL A 46 -13.02 -12.83 1.68
C VAL A 46 -11.61 -13.35 1.47
N LYS A 47 -10.58 -12.51 1.61
CA LYS A 47 -9.17 -12.91 1.52
C LYS A 47 -8.27 -11.92 2.24
N GLU A 48 -7.23 -12.42 2.91
CA GLU A 48 -6.20 -11.62 3.57
C GLU A 48 -4.82 -12.24 3.32
N VAL A 49 -3.88 -11.44 2.83
CA VAL A 49 -2.54 -11.88 2.42
C VAL A 49 -1.52 -10.80 2.76
N THR A 50 -0.32 -11.20 3.20
CA THR A 50 0.84 -10.32 3.24
C THR A 50 1.83 -10.78 2.19
N THR A 51 2.17 -9.91 1.25
CA THR A 51 3.11 -10.21 0.18
C THR A 51 4.50 -10.41 0.73
N ARG A 52 5.32 -11.20 0.02
CA ARG A 52 6.68 -11.53 0.49
C ARG A 52 7.76 -11.27 -0.55
N THR A 53 7.39 -10.70 -1.69
CA THR A 53 8.29 -10.38 -2.81
C THR A 53 8.52 -8.86 -2.89
N ALA A 54 9.71 -8.45 -3.35
CA ALA A 54 10.04 -7.04 -3.52
C ALA A 54 9.44 -6.47 -4.82
N GLU A 55 9.09 -7.35 -5.74
CA GLU A 55 8.48 -7.10 -7.03
C GLU A 55 7.02 -6.63 -6.91
N GLY A 56 6.44 -6.73 -5.71
CA GLY A 56 5.08 -6.33 -5.41
C GLY A 56 4.05 -7.43 -5.72
N CYS A 57 2.79 -7.02 -5.90
CA CYS A 57 1.68 -7.92 -6.16
C CYS A 57 0.71 -7.45 -7.23
N ARG A 58 0.04 -8.40 -7.87
CA ARG A 58 -1.09 -8.17 -8.78
C ARG A 58 -2.36 -8.67 -8.13
N ILE A 59 -3.32 -7.78 -7.91
CA ILE A 59 -4.68 -8.15 -7.50
C ILE A 59 -5.50 -8.37 -8.77
N THR A 60 -6.00 -9.60 -8.97
CA THR A 60 -6.66 -10.04 -10.22
C THR A 60 -7.82 -10.98 -9.95
N SER A 61 -8.75 -11.14 -10.89
CA SER A 61 -9.82 -12.15 -10.83
C SER A 61 -9.45 -13.49 -11.46
N ARG A 62 -8.30 -13.58 -12.13
CA ARG A 62 -7.85 -14.78 -12.82
C ARG A 62 -6.34 -14.93 -12.75
N ALA A 63 -5.89 -16.16 -12.53
CA ALA A 63 -4.49 -16.53 -12.67
C ALA A 63 -3.93 -16.11 -14.03
N VAL A 64 -2.81 -15.39 -14.01
CA VAL A 64 -2.14 -14.95 -15.24
C VAL A 64 -1.34 -16.10 -15.84
N PRO A 65 -1.51 -16.43 -17.13
CA PRO A 65 -0.66 -17.40 -17.82
C PRO A 65 0.81 -16.96 -17.81
N ALA A 66 1.73 -17.87 -17.49
CA ALA A 66 3.16 -17.58 -17.29
C ALA A 66 3.89 -17.01 -18.52
N ASP A 67 3.30 -17.12 -19.71
CA ASP A 67 3.85 -16.77 -21.02
C ASP A 67 3.44 -15.37 -21.52
N SER A 68 2.81 -14.55 -20.67
CA SER A 68 2.13 -13.31 -21.09
C SER A 68 2.67 -12.02 -20.44
N GLU A 69 3.98 -11.94 -20.19
CA GLU A 69 4.61 -10.78 -19.52
C GLU A 69 4.32 -9.42 -20.17
N HIS A 70 4.23 -9.36 -21.49
CA HIS A 70 3.93 -8.11 -22.21
C HIS A 70 2.52 -7.55 -21.89
N LEU A 71 1.55 -8.42 -21.60
CA LEU A 71 0.16 -8.02 -21.35
C LEU A 71 -0.14 -7.77 -19.87
N TYR A 72 0.53 -8.52 -18.99
CA TYR A 72 0.22 -8.54 -17.57
C TYR A 72 1.31 -7.87 -16.71
N GLY A 73 2.53 -7.68 -17.22
CA GLY A 73 3.67 -7.17 -16.45
C GLY A 73 4.59 -8.30 -15.94
N PRO A 74 5.55 -8.00 -15.05
CA PRO A 74 6.57 -8.97 -14.63
C PRO A 74 5.97 -10.28 -14.12
N SER A 75 6.50 -11.42 -14.55
CA SER A 75 6.04 -12.75 -14.13
C SER A 75 6.34 -13.05 -12.65
N CYS A 76 7.34 -12.38 -12.08
CA CYS A 76 7.79 -12.54 -10.70
C CYS A 76 6.89 -11.87 -9.63
N MET A 77 5.86 -11.14 -10.04
CA MET A 77 4.95 -10.45 -9.12
C MET A 77 4.00 -11.45 -8.44
N GLU A 78 3.76 -11.29 -7.14
CA GLU A 78 2.88 -12.18 -6.38
C GLU A 78 1.43 -12.02 -6.83
N GLN A 79 0.74 -13.12 -7.16
CA GLN A 79 -0.65 -13.06 -7.65
C GLN A 79 -1.64 -13.19 -6.49
N ILE A 80 -2.45 -12.16 -6.28
CA ILE A 80 -3.52 -12.13 -5.27
C ILE A 80 -4.87 -12.22 -5.99
N GLU A 81 -5.33 -13.46 -6.16
CA GLU A 81 -6.60 -13.72 -6.83
C GLU A 81 -7.81 -13.44 -5.93
N PHE A 82 -8.81 -12.76 -6.48
CA PHE A 82 -10.14 -12.64 -5.91
C PHE A 82 -10.79 -14.04 -5.81
N PRO A 83 -11.37 -14.40 -4.65
CA PRO A 83 -12.04 -15.71 -4.50
C PRO A 83 -13.37 -15.76 -5.27
N SER A 84 -13.88 -16.97 -5.51
CA SER A 84 -15.21 -17.13 -6.11
C SER A 84 -16.28 -16.45 -5.25
N PRO A 85 -17.24 -15.69 -5.83
CA PRO A 85 -18.35 -15.08 -5.08
C PRO A 85 -19.19 -16.06 -4.27
N ARG A 86 -19.13 -17.36 -4.60
CA ARG A 86 -19.80 -18.45 -3.88
C ARG A 86 -19.37 -18.58 -2.41
N VAL A 87 -18.25 -17.98 -2.02
CA VAL A 87 -17.87 -17.86 -0.60
C VAL A 87 -18.90 -17.10 0.24
N LEU A 88 -19.76 -16.30 -0.41
CA LEU A 88 -20.83 -15.53 0.24
C LEU A 88 -22.13 -16.31 0.42
N SER A 89 -22.28 -17.52 -0.15
CA SER A 89 -23.54 -18.27 -0.16
C SER A 89 -24.07 -18.65 1.23
N GLY A 90 -23.23 -18.60 2.27
CA GLY A 90 -23.65 -18.77 3.67
C GLY A 90 -24.17 -17.50 4.36
N SER A 91 -24.02 -16.33 3.74
CA SER A 91 -24.42 -15.04 4.29
C SER A 91 -25.72 -14.56 3.65
N GLY A 92 -26.85 -14.83 4.30
CA GLY A 92 -28.20 -14.52 3.78
C GLY A 92 -28.45 -13.04 3.43
N ARG A 93 -27.63 -12.11 3.95
CA ARG A 93 -27.70 -10.68 3.61
C ARG A 93 -27.14 -10.35 2.22
N VAL A 94 -26.28 -11.20 1.67
CA VAL A 94 -25.50 -10.92 0.44
C VAL A 94 -25.76 -11.96 -0.66
N ALA A 95 -26.64 -12.93 -0.41
CA ALA A 95 -26.94 -14.03 -1.35
C ALA A 95 -27.34 -13.54 -2.76
N GLY A 96 -28.09 -12.43 -2.85
CA GLY A 96 -28.49 -11.81 -4.13
C GLY A 96 -27.40 -11.05 -4.87
N MET A 97 -26.21 -10.89 -4.28
CA MET A 97 -25.11 -10.14 -4.90
C MET A 97 -24.12 -11.02 -5.68
N THR A 98 -24.22 -12.34 -5.51
CA THR A 98 -23.38 -13.33 -6.20
C THR A 98 -23.38 -13.11 -7.71
N ASP A 99 -24.56 -13.00 -8.33
CA ASP A 99 -24.72 -12.81 -9.78
C ASP A 99 -24.17 -11.46 -10.28
N VAL A 100 -24.14 -10.46 -9.41
CA VAL A 100 -23.54 -9.15 -9.72
C VAL A 100 -22.02 -9.27 -9.72
N LEU A 101 -21.46 -9.90 -8.69
CA LEU A 101 -20.02 -10.14 -8.57
C LEU A 101 -19.48 -11.02 -9.70
N GLU A 102 -20.21 -12.08 -10.07
CA GLU A 102 -19.84 -12.96 -11.19
C GLU A 102 -19.79 -12.22 -12.54
N ARG A 103 -20.59 -11.16 -12.71
CA ARG A 103 -20.52 -10.28 -13.90
C ARG A 103 -19.41 -9.24 -13.82
N LEU A 104 -19.05 -8.77 -12.62
CA LEU A 104 -18.02 -7.74 -12.45
C LEU A 104 -16.59 -8.29 -12.51
N LEU A 105 -16.35 -9.46 -11.91
CA LEU A 105 -15.00 -10.05 -11.80
C LEU A 105 -14.30 -10.27 -13.14
N PRO A 106 -14.96 -10.70 -14.23
CA PRO A 106 -14.30 -10.83 -15.54
C PRO A 106 -13.68 -9.52 -16.05
N HIS A 107 -14.19 -8.36 -15.63
CA HIS A 107 -13.58 -7.08 -16.01
C HIS A 107 -12.27 -6.78 -15.25
N LEU A 108 -11.91 -7.60 -14.26
CA LEU A 108 -10.72 -7.46 -13.41
C LEU A 108 -9.56 -8.42 -13.78
N GLU A 109 -9.64 -9.15 -14.89
CA GLU A 109 -8.67 -10.22 -15.23
C GLU A 109 -7.21 -9.74 -15.41
N ARG A 110 -6.99 -8.54 -15.96
CA ARG A 110 -5.63 -7.95 -16.02
C ARG A 110 -5.19 -7.31 -14.70
N GLY A 111 -6.14 -7.10 -13.79
CA GLY A 111 -5.90 -6.66 -12.43
C GLY A 111 -5.34 -5.25 -12.27
N VAL A 112 -4.83 -5.02 -11.06
CA VAL A 112 -4.06 -3.85 -10.66
C VAL A 112 -2.74 -4.32 -10.06
N LEU A 113 -1.68 -3.59 -10.36
CA LEU A 113 -0.32 -3.87 -9.90
C LEU A 113 0.00 -2.90 -8.78
N LEU A 114 0.60 -3.38 -7.71
CA LEU A 114 1.02 -2.60 -6.55
C LEU A 114 2.44 -3.01 -6.19
N TRP A 115 3.30 -2.03 -5.89
CA TRP A 115 4.67 -2.29 -5.44
C TRP A 115 5.13 -1.17 -4.51
N VAL A 116 6.11 -1.51 -3.68
CA VAL A 116 6.78 -0.57 -2.79
C VAL A 116 8.17 -0.29 -3.35
N ALA A 117 8.52 0.98 -3.42
CA ALA A 117 9.87 1.45 -3.74
C ALA A 117 10.32 2.43 -2.63
N PRO A 118 11.61 2.79 -2.56
CA PRO A 118 12.11 3.69 -1.52
C PRO A 118 11.32 5.01 -1.41
N GLU A 119 10.86 5.54 -2.54
CA GLU A 119 10.14 6.80 -2.61
C GLU A 119 8.68 6.68 -2.14
N GLY A 120 8.09 5.47 -2.13
CA GLY A 120 6.70 5.29 -1.76
C GLY A 120 6.02 4.02 -2.27
N VAL A 121 4.71 3.99 -2.13
CA VAL A 121 3.86 2.93 -2.70
C VAL A 121 3.29 3.38 -4.02
N PHE A 122 3.41 2.53 -5.03
CA PHE A 122 2.98 2.81 -6.38
C PHE A 122 1.96 1.79 -6.86
N MET A 123 1.19 2.19 -7.86
CA MET A 123 0.27 1.29 -8.52
C MET A 123 0.15 1.54 -10.02
N LYS A 124 -0.36 0.55 -10.74
CA LYS A 124 -0.77 0.67 -12.14
C LYS A 124 -2.02 -0.16 -12.41
N ARG A 125 -3.05 0.46 -13.00
CA ARG A 125 -4.31 -0.21 -13.35
C ARG A 125 -4.21 -0.80 -14.74
N GLN A 126 -4.50 -2.09 -14.90
CA GLN A 126 -4.50 -2.78 -16.20
C GLN A 126 -5.84 -3.43 -16.55
N CYS A 127 -6.71 -3.65 -15.57
CA CYS A 127 -8.07 -4.17 -15.76
C CYS A 127 -8.97 -3.26 -16.62
N LEU A 128 -10.00 -3.88 -17.21
CA LEU A 128 -11.03 -3.17 -17.97
C LEU A 128 -11.99 -2.43 -17.03
N GLY A 129 -12.32 -3.06 -15.90
CA GLY A 129 -13.14 -2.48 -14.84
C GLY A 129 -12.54 -1.16 -14.34
N ARG A 130 -13.41 -0.19 -14.04
CA ARG A 130 -13.00 1.07 -13.43
C ARG A 130 -12.50 0.80 -12.02
N VAL A 131 -11.45 1.51 -11.63
CA VAL A 131 -10.92 1.44 -10.26
C VAL A 131 -10.86 2.85 -9.72
N TYR A 132 -11.39 3.02 -8.52
CA TYR A 132 -11.37 4.25 -7.76
C TYR A 132 -10.58 4.03 -6.48
N TRP A 133 -10.06 5.08 -5.88
CA TRP A 133 -9.23 4.93 -4.68
C TRP A 133 -9.41 6.04 -3.65
N ASN A 134 -8.94 5.76 -2.45
CA ASN A 134 -8.71 6.76 -1.41
C ASN A 134 -7.42 6.39 -0.67
N GLY A 135 -6.71 7.39 -0.17
CA GLY A 135 -5.41 7.18 0.48
C GLY A 135 -4.64 8.49 0.72
N PRO A 136 -3.39 8.40 1.17
CA PRO A 136 -2.60 9.56 1.60
C PRO A 136 -2.39 10.62 0.52
N LEU A 137 -2.22 10.19 -0.73
CA LEU A 137 -2.02 11.08 -1.89
C LEU A 137 -3.28 11.24 -2.76
N ALA A 138 -4.46 10.83 -2.25
CA ALA A 138 -5.70 10.97 -3.01
C ALA A 138 -6.05 12.46 -3.20
N PRO A 139 -6.34 12.93 -4.43
CA PRO A 139 -6.54 14.34 -4.70
C PRO A 139 -7.86 14.87 -4.11
N HIS A 140 -8.87 14.01 -3.93
CA HIS A 140 -10.16 14.39 -3.40
C HIS A 140 -10.55 13.53 -2.20
N ARG A 141 -11.16 14.18 -1.20
CA ARG A 141 -11.70 13.52 -0.01
C ARG A 141 -13.18 13.16 -0.15
N ASP A 142 -13.94 14.05 -0.79
CA ASP A 142 -15.41 13.94 -0.92
C ASP A 142 -15.86 13.77 -2.37
N TRP A 143 -14.92 13.48 -3.28
CA TRP A 143 -15.20 13.26 -4.70
C TRP A 143 -14.50 11.98 -5.20
N PRO A 144 -15.08 11.24 -6.16
CA PRO A 144 -14.47 10.02 -6.66
C PRO A 144 -13.07 10.23 -7.27
N ASN A 145 -12.09 9.45 -6.82
CA ASN A 145 -10.74 9.46 -7.39
C ASN A 145 -10.57 8.31 -8.38
N LYS A 146 -10.89 8.55 -9.66
CA LYS A 146 -10.74 7.52 -10.70
C LYS A 146 -9.28 7.32 -11.10
N LEU A 147 -8.86 6.07 -11.24
CA LEU A 147 -7.54 5.69 -11.75
C LEU A 147 -7.59 5.43 -13.25
N GLU A 148 -6.72 6.10 -14.00
CA GLU A 148 -6.58 5.88 -15.43
C GLU A 148 -5.82 4.60 -15.74
N ARG A 149 -6.25 3.91 -16.80
CA ARG A 149 -5.66 2.64 -17.22
C ARG A 149 -4.28 2.89 -17.81
N GLU A 150 -3.35 1.97 -17.54
CA GLU A 150 -1.94 2.02 -17.95
C GLU A 150 -1.14 3.23 -17.44
N LYS A 151 -1.70 4.05 -16.53
CA LYS A 151 -0.98 5.12 -15.86
C LYS A 151 -0.49 4.67 -14.49
N THR A 152 0.76 5.00 -14.17
CA THR A 152 1.35 4.78 -12.85
C THR A 152 0.96 5.92 -11.92
N TYR A 153 0.53 5.57 -10.70
CA TYR A 153 0.20 6.52 -9.65
C TYR A 153 1.04 6.24 -8.41
N LYS A 154 1.50 7.31 -7.75
CA LYS A 154 2.07 7.24 -6.40
C LYS A 154 0.92 7.37 -5.40
N LEU A 155 0.73 6.39 -4.54
CA LEU A 155 -0.38 6.31 -3.59
C LEU A 155 0.01 6.78 -2.19
N LEU A 156 1.29 6.59 -1.84
CA LEU A 156 1.91 7.04 -0.60
C LEU A 156 3.31 7.57 -0.92
N ASP A 157 3.70 8.68 -0.28
CA ASP A 157 5.06 9.21 -0.29
C ASP A 157 5.77 8.89 1.03
N THR A 158 6.90 8.19 0.96
CA THR A 158 7.63 7.74 2.15
C THR A 158 8.10 8.91 3.01
N GLN A 159 8.61 9.97 2.39
CA GLN A 159 9.13 11.13 3.13
C GLN A 159 8.01 11.91 3.80
N GLN A 160 6.87 12.10 3.11
CA GLN A 160 5.69 12.71 3.69
C GLN A 160 5.15 11.90 4.87
N PHE A 161 5.09 10.57 4.75
CA PHE A 161 4.67 9.69 5.83
C PHE A 161 5.60 9.81 7.06
N LEU A 162 6.93 9.76 6.86
CA LEU A 162 7.90 9.90 7.95
C LEU A 162 7.82 11.28 8.61
N HIS A 163 7.60 12.34 7.84
CA HIS A 163 7.40 13.68 8.38
C HIS A 163 6.13 13.77 9.25
N GLN A 164 5.02 13.21 8.79
CA GLN A 164 3.78 13.14 9.58
C GLN A 164 3.97 12.31 10.86
N LEU A 165 4.69 11.19 10.79
CA LEU A 165 5.02 10.35 11.93
C LEU A 165 5.87 11.11 12.97
N ARG A 166 6.86 11.90 12.53
CA ARG A 166 7.64 12.79 13.39
C ARG A 166 6.75 13.84 14.05
N GLY A 167 5.87 14.47 13.29
CA GLY A 167 4.91 15.45 13.83
C GLY A 167 3.98 14.85 14.89
N TYR A 168 3.49 13.62 14.66
CA TYR A 168 2.68 12.87 15.61
C TYR A 168 3.42 12.62 16.93
N LEU A 169 4.68 12.14 16.84
CA LEU A 169 5.52 11.84 18.01
C LEU A 169 5.93 13.09 18.80
N SER A 170 6.38 14.14 18.11
CA SER A 170 6.99 15.31 18.76
C SER A 170 5.99 16.38 19.17
N HIS A 171 4.88 16.50 18.44
CA HIS A 171 3.97 17.64 18.56
C HIS A 171 2.50 17.24 18.74
N GLY A 172 2.21 15.94 18.88
CA GLY A 172 0.84 15.45 19.01
C GLY A 172 -0.04 15.78 17.78
N GLN A 173 0.56 15.92 16.60
CA GLN A 173 -0.17 16.12 15.35
C GLN A 173 -1.07 14.92 15.05
N PRO A 174 -2.03 15.04 14.11
CA PRO A 174 -2.85 13.91 13.69
C PRO A 174 -2.02 12.71 13.24
N THR A 175 -2.56 11.51 13.42
CA THR A 175 -1.90 10.26 13.05
C THR A 175 -1.58 10.23 11.55
N PRO A 176 -0.39 9.76 11.14
CA PRO A 176 -0.04 9.63 9.72
C PRO A 176 -0.99 8.65 9.03
N GLN A 177 -1.41 9.00 7.81
CA GLN A 177 -2.24 8.13 6.98
C GLN A 177 -1.34 7.23 6.13
N TYR A 178 -1.62 5.92 6.14
CA TYR A 178 -0.91 4.94 5.30
C TYR A 178 -1.84 3.90 4.65
N GLN A 179 -3.11 3.90 5.02
CA GLN A 179 -4.11 2.98 4.48
C GLN A 179 -4.55 3.44 3.08
N ILE A 180 -4.55 2.49 2.15
CA ILE A 180 -4.93 2.68 0.76
C ILE A 180 -6.14 1.79 0.48
N HIS A 181 -7.22 2.38 -0.01
CA HIS A 181 -8.43 1.64 -0.36
C HIS A 181 -8.67 1.72 -1.87
N LEU A 182 -8.90 0.58 -2.51
CA LEU A 182 -9.26 0.47 -3.91
C LEU A 182 -10.69 -0.06 -4.02
N CYS A 183 -11.51 0.61 -4.83
CA CYS A 183 -12.89 0.24 -5.12
C CYS A 183 -13.01 -0.13 -6.59
N PHE A 184 -13.57 -1.30 -6.89
CA PHE A 184 -13.64 -1.83 -8.25
C PHE A 184 -15.07 -1.77 -8.77
N GLY A 185 -15.26 -1.09 -9.91
CA GLY A 185 -16.55 -1.00 -10.61
C GLY A 185 -17.47 0.11 -10.11
N GLU A 186 -17.22 0.70 -8.94
CA GLU A 186 -18.07 1.72 -8.32
C GLU A 186 -17.30 2.99 -7.96
N GLU A 187 -17.96 4.15 -8.00
CA GLU A 187 -17.36 5.43 -7.62
C GLU A 187 -16.99 5.47 -6.13
N PHE A 188 -15.79 5.98 -5.85
CA PHE A 188 -15.23 6.04 -4.51
C PHE A 188 -14.12 7.11 -4.37
N PRO A 189 -14.00 7.82 -3.24
CA PRO A 189 -14.97 7.91 -2.15
C PRO A 189 -16.30 8.49 -2.64
N THR A 190 -17.39 8.10 -1.99
CA THR A 190 -18.73 8.61 -2.34
C THR A 190 -18.96 9.96 -1.67
N SER A 191 -19.66 10.86 -2.34
CA SER A 191 -20.03 12.17 -1.79
C SER A 191 -20.73 12.02 -0.44
N SER A 192 -20.50 13.00 0.45
CA SER A 192 -21.08 13.06 1.78
C SER A 192 -22.61 12.87 1.73
N GLY A 193 -23.11 11.83 2.40
CA GLY A 193 -24.54 11.49 2.45
C GLY A 193 -24.95 10.16 1.80
N HIS A 194 -24.04 9.50 1.06
CA HIS A 194 -24.34 8.26 0.34
C HIS A 194 -23.32 7.15 0.65
N HIS A 195 -23.33 6.63 1.87
CA HIS A 195 -22.52 5.46 2.23
C HIS A 195 -23.23 4.17 1.80
N PHE A 196 -23.19 3.87 0.52
CA PHE A 196 -23.60 2.56 0.02
C PHE A 196 -22.48 1.55 0.24
N GLN A 197 -22.86 0.34 0.67
CA GLN A 197 -21.98 -0.81 0.76
C GLN A 197 -21.31 -1.05 -0.61
N LYS A 198 -19.97 -1.21 -0.60
CA LYS A 198 -19.19 -1.45 -1.81
C LYS A 198 -19.11 -2.93 -2.13
N LEU A 199 -19.30 -3.26 -3.40
CA LEU A 199 -19.33 -4.62 -3.91
C LEU A 199 -17.96 -5.29 -3.86
N ILE A 200 -16.92 -4.60 -4.33
CA ILE A 200 -15.57 -5.16 -4.41
C ILE A 200 -14.56 -4.10 -3.94
N MET A 201 -13.89 -4.40 -2.82
CA MET A 201 -12.86 -3.55 -2.23
C MET A 201 -11.55 -4.29 -2.02
N ALA A 202 -10.43 -3.58 -2.15
CA ALA A 202 -9.14 -4.01 -1.62
C ALA A 202 -8.60 -2.96 -0.66
N HIS A 203 -8.26 -3.37 0.56
CA HIS A 203 -7.54 -2.55 1.53
C HIS A 203 -6.08 -2.96 1.52
N VAL A 204 -5.21 -1.99 1.33
CA VAL A 204 -3.77 -2.16 1.16
C VAL A 204 -3.05 -1.31 2.20
N GLU A 205 -2.12 -1.93 2.92
CA GLU A 205 -1.26 -1.27 3.90
C GLU A 205 0.19 -1.65 3.62
N PRO A 206 1.10 -0.69 3.41
CA PRO A 206 2.53 -0.98 3.41
C PRO A 206 2.96 -1.44 4.81
N VAL A 207 3.57 -2.61 4.89
CA VAL A 207 3.91 -3.26 6.17
C VAL A 207 4.84 -2.36 6.99
N PHE A 208 5.85 -1.76 6.36
CA PHE A 208 6.79 -0.85 7.02
C PHE A 208 6.06 0.32 7.72
N ALA A 209 5.08 0.93 7.05
CA ALA A 209 4.37 2.10 7.57
C ALA A 209 3.49 1.71 8.76
N ARG A 210 2.78 0.59 8.64
CA ARG A 210 1.97 0.04 9.73
C ARG A 210 2.82 -0.28 10.95
N GLU A 211 3.97 -0.94 10.75
CA GLU A 211 4.87 -1.30 11.83
C GLU A 211 5.49 -0.08 12.52
N LEU A 212 5.99 0.90 11.74
CA LEU A 212 6.51 2.16 12.27
C LEU A 212 5.45 2.90 13.09
N PHE A 213 4.22 3.00 12.58
CA PHE A 213 3.15 3.70 13.28
C PHE A 213 2.73 2.97 14.56
N HIS A 214 2.57 1.65 14.55
CA HIS A 214 2.25 0.90 15.77
C HIS A 214 3.33 1.01 16.85
N HIS A 215 4.61 1.04 16.46
CA HIS A 215 5.69 1.29 17.40
C HIS A 215 5.64 2.73 17.95
N ALA A 216 5.37 3.72 17.11
CA ALA A 216 5.18 5.10 17.55
C ALA A 216 4.01 5.25 18.54
N GLN A 217 2.89 4.57 18.31
CA GLN A 217 1.75 4.55 19.24
C GLN A 217 2.13 3.97 20.61
N ARG A 218 2.97 2.92 20.65
CA ARG A 218 3.45 2.31 21.89
C ARG A 218 4.40 3.21 22.68
N MET A 219 5.21 4.01 21.99
CA MET A 219 6.06 5.01 22.65
C MET A 219 5.25 6.18 23.19
N GLY A 220 4.11 6.49 22.55
CA GLY A 220 3.22 7.59 22.92
C GLY A 220 3.79 8.97 22.58
N PRO A 221 2.95 10.03 22.48
CA PRO A 221 3.40 11.42 22.24
C PRO A 221 4.17 12.08 23.40
N THR A 222 4.63 11.32 24.41
CA THR A 222 4.99 11.87 25.74
C THR A 222 6.35 11.40 26.28
N LEU A 223 7.23 10.80 25.47
CA LEU A 223 8.59 10.44 25.91
C LEU A 223 9.65 11.48 25.56
N LEU A 224 9.36 12.75 25.88
CA LEU A 224 10.37 13.81 26.00
C LEU A 224 10.42 14.43 27.40
N ARG A 225 9.98 13.73 28.45
CA ARG A 225 10.23 14.20 29.83
C ARG A 225 11.13 13.34 30.69
N ASP A 226 11.22 12.02 30.50
CA ASP A 226 12.18 11.23 31.26
C ASP A 226 12.88 10.19 30.41
N ALA A 227 14.15 10.47 30.14
CA ALA A 227 15.12 9.47 29.74
C ALA A 227 15.35 8.54 30.94
N SER A 228 14.65 7.41 31.01
CA SER A 228 15.13 6.16 31.59
C SER A 228 14.00 5.14 31.71
N GLN A 229 13.84 4.25 30.73
CA GLN A 229 13.55 2.86 31.07
C GLN A 229 13.84 1.90 29.89
N PRO A 230 14.46 0.73 30.15
CA PRO A 230 14.77 -0.26 29.12
C PRO A 230 13.64 -1.28 28.91
N CYS A 231 13.57 -1.73 27.65
CA CYS A 231 13.10 -3.04 27.18
C CYS A 231 11.59 -3.31 27.04
N ALA A 232 11.20 -3.54 25.78
CA ALA A 232 10.37 -4.68 25.39
C ALA A 232 11.10 -5.45 24.27
N PRO A 233 11.34 -6.78 24.40
CA PRO A 233 11.96 -7.58 23.35
C PRO A 233 10.89 -8.00 22.34
N GLY A 234 11.00 -7.52 21.11
CA GLY A 234 10.07 -7.89 20.03
C GLY A 234 10.06 -6.93 18.84
N ALA A 235 10.59 -5.72 19.00
CA ALA A 235 10.77 -4.79 17.90
C ALA A 235 12.04 -5.12 17.12
N SER A 236 11.97 -5.21 15.79
CA SER A 236 13.15 -5.24 14.93
C SER A 236 14.08 -4.08 15.30
N SER A 237 15.38 -4.36 15.51
CA SER A 237 16.39 -3.36 15.90
C SER A 237 16.42 -2.17 14.94
N HIS A 238 16.06 -2.40 13.68
CA HIS A 238 15.93 -1.40 12.64
C HIS A 238 14.81 -0.37 12.90
N ILE A 239 13.59 -0.82 13.23
CA ILE A 239 12.42 0.07 13.48
C ILE A 239 12.71 1.03 14.63
N THR A 240 13.30 0.51 15.70
CA THR A 240 13.67 1.32 16.88
C THR A 240 14.72 2.36 16.53
N ARG A 241 15.68 2.03 15.64
CA ARG A 241 16.70 2.97 15.16
C ARG A 241 16.08 4.09 14.34
N VAL A 242 15.19 3.77 13.39
CA VAL A 242 14.50 4.77 12.55
C VAL A 242 13.69 5.73 13.43
N LEU A 243 12.91 5.22 14.37
CA LEU A 243 12.11 6.05 15.28
C LEU A 243 12.98 6.95 16.17
N LYS A 244 14.10 6.44 16.71
CA LYS A 244 15.04 7.26 17.50
C LYS A 244 15.64 8.39 16.68
N GLN A 245 15.98 8.14 15.41
CA GLN A 245 16.50 9.17 14.51
C GLN A 245 15.46 10.26 14.21
N LEU A 246 14.20 9.89 14.04
CA LEU A 246 13.11 10.87 13.82
C LEU A 246 12.90 11.82 15.01
N CYS A 247 13.17 11.35 16.24
CA CYS A 247 13.02 12.14 17.46
C CYS A 247 14.24 13.01 17.80
N GLN A 248 15.37 12.90 17.07
CA GLN A 248 16.53 13.76 17.30
C GLN A 248 16.27 15.18 16.73
N PRO A 249 16.76 16.23 17.41
CA PRO A 249 16.58 17.62 16.98
C PRO A 249 17.25 17.91 15.64
#